data_AF-A0A1B2Z6C1-F1
#
_entry.id   AF-A0A1B2Z6C1-F1
#
_cell.length_a   1.000
_cell.length_b   1.000
_cell.length_c   1.000
_cell.angle_alpha   90.00
_cell.angle_beta   90.00
_cell.angle_gamma   90.00
#
_symmetry.space_group_name_H-M   'P 1'
#
loop_
_entity.id
_entity.type
_entity.pdbx_description
1 polymer ?
#
loop_
_entity_poly.entity_id
_entity_poly.type
_entity_poly.pdbx_seq_one_letter_code
_entity_poly.pdbx_strand_id
1 'polypeptide(L)'
;INTNGDTLAANITCTEYYNLPTYSSGLQSGQWPHYYVPFCLGAINGCTDPTATNFDSTSTVDDGSCTYPTTCSEDAPTGLNATDVVQNRATINWDNMNDSATGCMVDQYRIKYSGDGGASWTTKTMGQPVNSCLWAANNTAKLILNLTPSTTYQYEMKAWYCDGFGTSQGSAWTAMHTFTTEDDCPNVGNLAVSTPSNTKATFTWDDSNGAYSFTRIKMRADTTNGTTWFNVGGSGVAYGIFTKDKNNLTPGMSYRGQARTWCNPNGGAWKSPAWTSLLFWTQPTSIRISNTDMKERQLVKIADLLGREVNPEKVIDNTTIFYIYSDGSVEKQIILE
;
A
#
# COMPACT_ATOMS: atom_id res chain seq x y z
N ILE A 1 -49.16 -42.27 26.58
CA ILE A 1 -48.67 -41.65 27.84
C ILE A 1 -47.54 -42.52 28.36
N ASN A 2 -46.32 -41.99 28.42
CA ASN A 2 -45.24 -42.58 29.23
C ASN A 2 -45.51 -42.21 30.70
N THR A 3 -45.11 -43.09 31.62
CA THR A 3 -45.26 -43.08 33.08
C THR A 3 -44.84 -41.83 33.85
N ASN A 4 -44.50 -40.71 33.19
CA ASN A 4 -44.03 -39.47 33.84
C ASN A 4 -44.98 -38.26 33.74
N GLY A 5 -46.22 -38.42 33.28
CA GLY A 5 -47.25 -37.38 33.48
C GLY A 5 -47.10 -36.05 32.74
N ASP A 6 -46.06 -35.86 31.93
CA ASP A 6 -45.94 -34.68 31.07
C ASP A 6 -46.77 -34.86 29.78
N THR A 7 -47.81 -34.04 29.64
CA THR A 7 -48.53 -33.86 28.37
C THR A 7 -47.64 -33.10 27.39
N LEU A 8 -46.83 -33.82 26.62
CA LEU A 8 -46.43 -33.34 25.29
C LEU A 8 -47.73 -33.21 24.47
N ALA A 9 -48.19 -31.98 24.29
CA ALA A 9 -49.26 -31.66 23.37
C ALA A 9 -48.79 -31.95 21.95
N ALA A 10 -48.85 -33.21 21.54
CA ALA A 10 -48.90 -33.55 20.13
C ALA A 10 -50.23 -33.00 19.62
N ASN A 11 -50.16 -31.98 18.75
CA ASN A 11 -51.31 -31.48 18.00
C ASN A 11 -51.79 -32.59 17.06
N ILE A 12 -52.57 -33.51 17.60
CA ILE A 12 -53.25 -34.57 16.87
C ILE A 12 -54.45 -33.93 16.17
N THR A 13 -54.36 -33.74 14.87
CA THR A 13 -55.52 -33.45 14.01
C THR A 13 -55.86 -34.72 13.24
N CYS A 14 -56.92 -35.42 13.67
CA CYS A 14 -57.41 -36.63 13.00
C CYS A 14 -58.37 -36.24 11.88
N THR A 15 -58.06 -36.56 10.62
CA THR A 15 -58.91 -36.18 9.48
C THR A 15 -59.66 -37.32 8.78
N GLU A 16 -59.39 -38.61 9.04
CA GLU A 16 -60.18 -39.69 8.40
C GLU A 16 -60.46 -40.90 9.31
N TYR A 17 -61.71 -41.38 9.26
CA TYR A 17 -62.20 -42.57 9.94
C TYR A 17 -62.39 -43.70 8.92
N TYR A 18 -61.71 -44.85 9.11
CA TYR A 18 -61.95 -46.06 8.31
C TYR A 18 -62.60 -47.15 9.16
N ASN A 19 -63.62 -47.81 8.60
CA ASN A 19 -64.28 -48.96 9.21
C ASN A 19 -63.52 -50.25 8.90
N LEU A 20 -63.17 -51.02 9.92
CA LEU A 20 -62.76 -52.43 9.76
C LEU A 20 -63.82 -53.35 10.37
N PRO A 21 -64.24 -54.43 9.68
CA PRO A 21 -65.18 -55.38 10.25
C PRO A 21 -64.43 -56.35 11.17
N THR A 22 -64.84 -56.45 12.44
CA THR A 22 -64.40 -57.52 13.33
C THR A 22 -65.39 -58.68 13.27
N TYR A 23 -64.86 -59.89 13.08
CA TYR A 23 -65.63 -61.13 13.14
C TYR A 23 -65.64 -61.62 14.60
N SER A 24 -66.80 -61.61 15.26
CA SER A 24 -67.00 -62.32 16.52
C SER A 24 -67.99 -63.45 16.32
N SER A 25 -67.51 -64.68 16.53
CA SER A 25 -68.37 -65.85 16.64
C SER A 25 -68.99 -65.88 18.03
N GLY A 26 -70.32 -65.80 18.12
CA GLY A 26 -71.05 -66.28 19.30
C GLY A 26 -72.10 -65.35 19.91
N LEU A 27 -73.32 -65.47 19.41
CA LEU A 27 -74.64 -65.46 20.08
C LEU A 27 -75.09 -64.33 21.05
N GLN A 28 -76.28 -63.82 20.67
CA GLN A 28 -77.39 -63.21 21.43
C GLN A 28 -77.44 -61.68 21.70
N SER A 29 -78.33 -61.06 20.91
CA SER A 29 -79.25 -59.94 21.20
C SER A 29 -78.87 -58.92 22.27
N GLY A 30 -78.48 -57.72 21.81
CA GLY A 30 -78.60 -56.47 22.57
C GLY A 30 -77.32 -55.63 22.57
N GLN A 31 -77.35 -54.52 21.82
CA GLN A 31 -76.38 -53.40 21.81
C GLN A 31 -74.90 -53.74 22.03
N TRP A 32 -74.15 -53.85 20.93
CA TRP A 32 -72.70 -53.74 20.94
C TRP A 32 -72.30 -52.28 21.22
N PRO A 33 -71.52 -51.95 22.26
CA PRO A 33 -70.88 -50.64 22.34
C PRO A 33 -69.85 -50.56 21.20
N HIS A 34 -70.10 -49.68 20.24
CA HIS A 34 -69.09 -49.29 19.26
C HIS A 34 -67.95 -48.60 20.00
N TYR A 35 -66.90 -49.34 20.34
CA TYR A 35 -65.71 -48.74 20.92
C TYR A 35 -64.88 -48.18 19.77
N TYR A 36 -65.06 -46.88 19.50
CA TYR A 36 -64.15 -46.12 18.66
C TYR A 36 -62.81 -46.04 19.40
N VAL A 37 -61.85 -46.91 19.07
CA VAL A 37 -60.45 -46.58 19.32
C VAL A 37 -60.05 -45.62 18.21
N PRO A 38 -59.73 -44.35 18.50
CA PRO A 38 -59.08 -43.51 17.52
C PRO A 38 -57.69 -44.10 17.34
N PHE A 39 -57.48 -44.86 16.27
CA PHE A 39 -56.12 -45.17 15.84
C PHE A 39 -55.58 -43.88 15.25
N CYS A 40 -54.98 -43.08 16.12
CA CYS A 40 -54.27 -41.90 15.70
C CYS A 40 -52.98 -42.39 15.04
N LEU A 41 -52.93 -42.38 13.70
CA LEU A 41 -51.65 -42.32 13.00
C LEU A 41 -51.02 -41.01 13.48
N GLY A 42 -50.17 -41.11 14.51
CA GLY A 42 -49.48 -39.94 15.05
C GLY A 42 -48.74 -39.28 13.91
N ALA A 43 -48.87 -37.96 13.76
CA ALA A 43 -48.07 -37.21 12.83
C ALA A 43 -46.59 -37.58 13.05
N ILE A 44 -45.99 -38.23 12.05
CA ILE A 44 -44.57 -38.53 12.06
C ILE A 44 -43.90 -37.21 11.65
N ASN A 45 -43.26 -36.59 12.63
CA ASN A 45 -42.54 -35.34 12.46
C ASN A 45 -41.14 -35.64 11.93
N GLY A 46 -40.77 -34.98 10.86
CA GLY A 46 -39.46 -35.09 10.23
C GLY A 46 -39.47 -34.42 8.87
N CYS A 47 -38.33 -34.41 8.17
CA CYS A 47 -38.23 -33.69 6.92
C CYS A 47 -39.07 -34.33 5.80
N THR A 48 -40.05 -33.59 5.28
CA THR A 48 -40.93 -34.05 4.19
C THR A 48 -40.48 -33.61 2.79
N ASP A 49 -39.39 -32.84 2.69
CA ASP A 49 -38.84 -32.41 1.40
C ASP A 49 -37.94 -33.49 0.79
N PRO A 50 -38.30 -34.11 -0.36
CA PRO A 50 -37.50 -35.14 -1.01
C PRO A 50 -36.14 -34.66 -1.54
N THR A 51 -35.88 -33.36 -1.54
CA THR A 51 -34.59 -32.76 -1.92
C THR A 51 -33.64 -32.55 -0.74
N ALA A 52 -34.09 -32.80 0.49
CA ALA A 52 -33.27 -32.72 1.69
C ALA A 52 -32.41 -33.98 1.90
N THR A 53 -31.20 -33.81 2.44
CA THR A 53 -30.27 -34.90 2.81
C THR A 53 -30.79 -35.81 3.93
N ASN A 54 -31.69 -35.31 4.76
CA ASN A 54 -32.37 -36.07 5.82
C ASN A 54 -33.87 -36.26 5.54
N PHE A 55 -34.26 -36.29 4.27
CA PHE A 55 -35.63 -36.62 3.86
C PHE A 55 -36.06 -37.96 4.48
N ASP A 56 -37.22 -37.95 5.14
CA ASP A 56 -37.85 -39.15 5.67
C ASP A 56 -39.19 -39.38 4.98
N SER A 57 -39.24 -40.38 4.11
CA SER A 57 -40.46 -40.77 3.40
C SER A 57 -41.62 -41.22 4.31
N THR A 58 -41.36 -41.49 5.59
CA THR A 58 -42.40 -41.86 6.57
C THR A 58 -42.95 -40.66 7.32
N SER A 59 -42.30 -39.50 7.22
CA SER A 59 -42.75 -38.25 7.85
C SER A 59 -43.96 -37.68 7.11
N THR A 60 -44.98 -37.32 7.89
CA THR A 60 -46.26 -36.78 7.41
C THR A 60 -46.43 -35.29 7.71
N VAL A 61 -45.59 -34.73 8.58
CA VAL A 61 -45.58 -33.32 8.97
C VAL A 61 -44.14 -32.84 9.00
N ASP A 62 -43.85 -31.75 8.28
CA ASP A 62 -42.55 -31.10 8.31
C ASP A 62 -42.32 -30.46 9.69
N ASP A 63 -41.26 -30.88 10.37
CA ASP A 63 -40.86 -30.35 11.67
C ASP A 63 -39.79 -29.25 11.56
N GLY A 64 -39.44 -28.85 10.34
CA GLY A 64 -38.41 -27.86 10.05
C GLY A 64 -36.98 -28.38 10.22
N SER A 65 -36.80 -29.70 10.39
CA SER A 65 -35.47 -30.31 10.51
C SER A 65 -34.77 -30.55 9.17
N CYS A 66 -35.39 -30.22 8.04
CA CYS A 66 -34.80 -30.42 6.71
C CYS A 66 -33.41 -29.79 6.58
N THR A 67 -32.44 -30.63 6.23
CA THR A 67 -31.08 -30.28 5.87
C THR A 67 -30.96 -30.45 4.38
N TYR A 68 -30.43 -29.45 3.68
CA TYR A 68 -30.16 -29.55 2.25
C TYR A 68 -28.66 -29.75 2.06
N PRO A 69 -28.23 -30.49 1.04
CA PRO A 69 -26.82 -30.50 0.71
C PRO A 69 -26.43 -29.07 0.36
N THR A 70 -25.45 -28.51 1.09
CA THR A 70 -24.77 -27.26 0.74
C THR A 70 -24.02 -27.50 -0.56
N THR A 71 -24.73 -27.41 -1.68
CA THR A 71 -24.14 -27.57 -3.01
C THR A 71 -23.48 -26.26 -3.37
N CYS A 72 -22.25 -26.10 -2.93
CA CYS A 72 -21.40 -25.09 -3.50
C CYS A 72 -21.08 -25.48 -4.93
N SER A 73 -21.39 -24.58 -5.88
CA SER A 73 -20.96 -24.73 -7.27
C SER A 73 -19.43 -24.74 -7.39
N GLU A 74 -18.74 -24.34 -6.32
CA GLU A 74 -17.29 -24.25 -6.25
C GLU A 74 -16.73 -23.44 -7.43
N ASP A 75 -17.37 -22.30 -7.69
CA ASP A 75 -17.04 -21.49 -8.84
C ASP A 75 -15.64 -20.88 -8.69
N ALA A 76 -14.95 -20.73 -9.81
CA ALA A 76 -13.72 -19.96 -9.83
C ALA A 76 -14.03 -18.48 -9.46
N PRO A 77 -13.12 -17.79 -8.73
CA PRO A 77 -13.33 -16.38 -8.39
C PRO A 77 -13.66 -15.50 -9.60
N THR A 78 -14.60 -14.57 -9.44
CA THR A 78 -15.03 -13.63 -10.49
C THR A 78 -14.56 -12.20 -10.22
N GLY A 79 -14.79 -11.29 -11.18
CA GLY A 79 -14.49 -9.86 -11.00
C GLY A 79 -12.99 -9.51 -10.98
N LEU A 80 -12.13 -10.42 -11.46
CA LEU A 80 -10.68 -10.25 -11.41
C LEU A 80 -10.22 -9.00 -12.17
N ASN A 81 -9.48 -8.13 -11.49
CA ASN A 81 -8.77 -7.02 -12.11
C ASN A 81 -7.51 -6.65 -11.32
N ALA A 82 -6.58 -5.92 -11.96
CA ALA A 82 -5.41 -5.37 -11.32
C ALA A 82 -5.53 -3.84 -11.21
N THR A 83 -5.32 -3.30 -10.02
CA THR A 83 -5.30 -1.85 -9.74
C THR A 83 -4.00 -1.46 -9.03
N ASP A 84 -3.76 -0.16 -8.90
CA ASP A 84 -2.58 0.41 -8.24
C ASP A 84 -1.26 -0.19 -8.74
N VAL A 85 -1.25 -0.58 -10.01
CA VAL A 85 -0.11 -1.19 -10.69
C VAL A 85 0.96 -0.11 -10.84
N VAL A 86 2.11 -0.38 -10.23
CA VAL A 86 3.31 0.44 -10.36
C VAL A 86 4.51 -0.50 -10.51
N GLN A 87 5.70 0.07 -10.70
CA GLN A 87 6.92 -0.62 -11.09
C GLN A 87 7.25 -1.89 -10.30
N ASN A 88 6.88 -1.97 -9.01
CA ASN A 88 7.24 -3.11 -8.16
C ASN A 88 6.07 -3.71 -7.37
N ARG A 89 4.83 -3.35 -7.69
CA ARG A 89 3.65 -3.86 -6.99
C ARG A 89 2.37 -3.71 -7.81
N ALA A 90 1.39 -4.54 -7.48
CA ALA A 90 0.04 -4.44 -8.00
C ALA A 90 -0.94 -4.96 -6.94
N THR A 91 -2.15 -4.42 -6.92
CA THR A 91 -3.26 -4.97 -6.14
C THR A 91 -4.15 -5.77 -7.07
N ILE A 92 -4.33 -7.06 -6.79
CA ILE A 92 -5.31 -7.88 -7.50
C ILE A 92 -6.60 -7.84 -6.71
N ASN A 93 -7.71 -7.50 -7.37
CA ASN A 93 -9.06 -7.45 -6.80
C ASN A 93 -9.92 -8.56 -7.41
N TRP A 94 -10.92 -9.03 -6.64
CA TRP A 94 -11.90 -10.03 -7.06
C TRP A 94 -13.19 -9.88 -6.23
N ASP A 95 -14.27 -10.52 -6.67
CA ASP A 95 -15.56 -10.50 -5.99
C ASP A 95 -15.53 -11.31 -4.69
N ASN A 96 -16.37 -10.94 -3.72
CA ASN A 96 -16.56 -11.79 -2.55
C ASN A 96 -17.36 -13.04 -2.94
N MET A 97 -16.70 -14.21 -2.95
CA MET A 97 -17.33 -15.47 -3.35
C MET A 97 -18.09 -16.19 -2.22
N ASN A 98 -18.21 -15.56 -1.02
CA ASN A 98 -19.08 -16.10 0.02
C ASN A 98 -20.55 -15.84 -0.34
N ASP A 99 -21.38 -16.87 -0.25
CA ASP A 99 -22.81 -16.80 -0.52
C ASP A 99 -23.62 -17.33 0.67
N SER A 100 -24.28 -16.42 1.38
CA SER A 100 -25.14 -16.77 2.51
C SER A 100 -26.44 -17.46 2.09
N ALA A 101 -26.88 -17.32 0.84
CA ALA A 101 -28.12 -17.93 0.36
C ALA A 101 -27.95 -19.44 0.14
N THR A 102 -26.80 -19.85 -0.38
CA THR A 102 -26.43 -21.27 -0.56
C THR A 102 -25.64 -21.86 0.59
N GLY A 103 -25.23 -21.04 1.57
CA GLY A 103 -24.38 -21.45 2.69
C GLY A 103 -22.91 -21.63 2.30
N CYS A 104 -22.52 -21.19 1.10
CA CYS A 104 -21.20 -21.37 0.56
C CYS A 104 -20.20 -20.39 1.15
N MET A 105 -19.31 -20.97 1.95
CA MET A 105 -18.30 -20.25 2.69
C MET A 105 -16.94 -20.54 2.09
N VAL A 106 -16.20 -19.48 1.76
CA VAL A 106 -14.83 -19.60 1.26
C VAL A 106 -13.90 -19.82 2.43
N ASP A 107 -13.11 -20.89 2.38
CA ASP A 107 -12.06 -21.22 3.36
C ASP A 107 -10.76 -20.48 3.03
N GLN A 108 -10.40 -20.46 1.73
CA GLN A 108 -9.13 -19.92 1.26
C GLN A 108 -9.21 -19.43 -0.18
N TYR A 109 -8.49 -18.35 -0.49
CA TYR A 109 -8.14 -17.98 -1.86
C TYR A 109 -6.66 -18.21 -2.12
N ARG A 110 -6.32 -18.52 -3.37
CA ARG A 110 -4.93 -18.58 -3.85
C ARG A 110 -4.79 -17.85 -5.16
N ILE A 111 -3.77 -17.01 -5.24
CA ILE A 111 -3.29 -16.40 -6.47
C ILE A 111 -1.97 -17.04 -6.82
N LYS A 112 -1.78 -17.40 -8.09
CA LYS A 112 -0.46 -17.66 -8.66
C LYS A 112 -0.19 -16.65 -9.76
N TYR A 113 1.05 -16.19 -9.86
CA TYR A 113 1.47 -15.24 -10.89
C TYR A 113 2.89 -15.53 -11.35
N SER A 114 3.17 -15.19 -12.60
CA SER A 114 4.44 -15.38 -13.29
C SER A 114 4.74 -14.15 -14.14
N GLY A 115 5.99 -13.66 -14.08
CA GLY A 115 6.50 -12.61 -14.95
C GLY A 115 7.45 -13.12 -16.04
N ASP A 116 7.63 -14.44 -16.13
CA ASP A 116 8.56 -15.12 -17.05
C ASP A 116 7.83 -16.00 -18.07
N GLY A 117 6.60 -15.62 -18.43
CA GLY A 117 5.77 -16.34 -19.41
C GLY A 117 5.28 -17.72 -18.93
N GLY A 118 5.18 -17.92 -17.62
CA GLY A 118 4.68 -19.14 -17.00
C GLY A 118 5.75 -20.19 -16.66
N ALA A 119 7.04 -19.87 -16.81
CA ALA A 119 8.13 -20.80 -16.46
C ALA A 119 8.24 -21.00 -14.94
N SER A 120 8.07 -19.93 -14.15
CA SER A 120 8.09 -19.95 -12.69
C SER A 120 6.85 -19.27 -12.12
N TRP A 121 6.18 -19.95 -11.20
CA TRP A 121 4.97 -19.43 -10.54
C TRP A 121 5.23 -19.11 -9.08
N THR A 122 4.93 -17.86 -8.70
CA THR A 122 4.88 -17.45 -7.29
C THR A 122 3.43 -17.50 -6.80
N THR A 123 3.21 -17.97 -5.57
CA THR A 123 1.87 -18.07 -4.99
C THR A 123 1.67 -17.13 -3.80
N LYS A 124 0.44 -16.68 -3.61
CA LYS A 124 -0.03 -16.00 -2.39
C LYS A 124 -1.37 -16.58 -1.97
N THR A 125 -1.50 -16.79 -0.67
CA THR A 125 -2.70 -17.32 -0.04
C THR A 125 -3.38 -16.25 0.81
N MET A 126 -4.70 -16.29 0.88
CA MET A 126 -5.54 -15.45 1.73
C MET A 126 -6.62 -16.32 2.37
N GLY A 127 -7.02 -16.00 3.60
CA GLY A 127 -7.86 -16.88 4.41
C GLY A 127 -7.02 -17.84 5.27
N GLN A 128 -7.72 -18.76 5.92
CA GLN A 128 -7.13 -19.75 6.81
C GLN A 128 -6.49 -20.90 6.00
N PRO A 129 -5.76 -21.82 6.65
CA PRO A 129 -5.34 -23.06 6.01
C PRO A 129 -6.53 -23.81 5.40
N VAL A 130 -6.29 -24.48 4.27
CA VAL A 130 -7.30 -25.31 3.61
C VAL A 130 -7.80 -26.40 4.57
N ASN A 131 -9.10 -26.68 4.54
CA ASN A 131 -9.85 -27.55 5.45
C ASN A 131 -9.98 -27.00 6.88
N SER A 132 -9.89 -25.69 7.07
CA SER A 132 -10.16 -25.12 8.41
C SER A 132 -11.65 -24.98 8.64
N CYS A 133 -12.37 -24.36 7.70
CA CYS A 133 -13.80 -24.09 7.77
C CYS A 133 -14.29 -23.45 9.07
N LEU A 134 -13.40 -22.68 9.72
CA LEU A 134 -13.70 -22.00 10.98
C LEU A 134 -14.26 -20.59 10.73
N TRP A 135 -13.68 -19.86 9.77
CA TRP A 135 -14.05 -18.48 9.47
C TRP A 135 -13.92 -18.18 7.98
N ALA A 136 -14.87 -17.39 7.47
CA ALA A 136 -14.97 -17.11 6.04
C ALA A 136 -13.82 -16.22 5.60
N ALA A 137 -13.16 -16.57 4.50
CA ALA A 137 -12.21 -15.71 3.83
C ALA A 137 -12.98 -14.59 3.12
N ASN A 138 -13.02 -13.41 3.76
CA ASN A 138 -13.70 -12.22 3.25
C ASN A 138 -12.79 -11.31 2.40
N ASN A 139 -11.59 -11.79 2.04
CA ASN A 139 -10.67 -11.02 1.24
C ASN A 139 -11.23 -10.81 -0.17
N THR A 140 -11.16 -9.58 -0.66
CA THR A 140 -11.53 -9.17 -2.03
C THR A 140 -10.38 -8.49 -2.76
N ALA A 141 -9.23 -8.34 -2.10
CA ALA A 141 -8.03 -7.75 -2.68
C ALA A 141 -6.75 -8.30 -2.06
N LYS A 142 -5.67 -8.31 -2.85
CA LYS A 142 -4.32 -8.69 -2.41
C LYS A 142 -3.26 -7.82 -3.06
N LEU A 143 -2.50 -7.11 -2.22
CA LEU A 143 -1.28 -6.43 -2.64
C LEU A 143 -0.15 -7.45 -2.86
N ILE A 144 0.43 -7.42 -4.05
CA ILE A 144 1.62 -8.16 -4.45
C ILE A 144 2.79 -7.17 -4.53
N LEU A 145 3.94 -7.53 -3.96
CA LEU A 145 5.14 -6.69 -3.86
C LEU A 145 6.33 -7.39 -4.52
N ASN A 146 7.41 -6.63 -4.73
CA ASN A 146 8.67 -7.09 -5.32
C ASN A 146 8.49 -7.62 -6.75
N LEU A 147 7.60 -6.97 -7.51
CA LEU A 147 7.49 -7.21 -8.93
C LEU A 147 8.65 -6.53 -9.68
N THR A 148 8.96 -7.05 -10.86
CA THR A 148 9.95 -6.47 -11.76
C THR A 148 9.29 -5.34 -12.56
N PRO A 149 9.93 -4.17 -12.72
CA PRO A 149 9.44 -3.09 -13.59
C PRO A 149 9.31 -3.52 -15.05
N SER A 150 8.46 -2.82 -15.81
CA SER A 150 8.25 -3.03 -17.25
C SER A 150 7.98 -4.50 -17.64
N THR A 151 7.31 -5.25 -16.78
CA THR A 151 7.14 -6.70 -16.92
C THR A 151 5.65 -7.04 -16.98
N THR A 152 5.24 -7.78 -18.01
CA THR A 152 3.90 -8.33 -18.10
C THR A 152 3.81 -9.59 -17.24
N TYR A 153 2.97 -9.53 -16.22
CA TYR A 153 2.63 -10.65 -15.37
C TYR A 153 1.37 -11.34 -15.86
N GLN A 154 1.42 -12.67 -15.92
CA GLN A 154 0.25 -13.53 -16.03
C GLN A 154 -0.16 -14.00 -14.64
N TYR A 155 -1.45 -14.08 -14.37
CA TYR A 155 -1.96 -14.55 -13.09
C TYR A 155 -3.29 -15.30 -13.21
N GLU A 156 -3.51 -16.21 -12.28
CA GLU A 156 -4.73 -17.00 -12.13
C GLU A 156 -5.08 -17.10 -10.65
N MET A 157 -6.37 -17.24 -10.35
CA MET A 157 -6.86 -17.41 -8.98
C MET A 157 -7.69 -18.68 -8.85
N LYS A 158 -7.79 -19.19 -7.62
CA LYS A 158 -8.80 -20.18 -7.26
C LYS A 158 -9.24 -20.00 -5.81
N ALA A 159 -10.38 -20.57 -5.48
CA ALA A 159 -10.95 -20.59 -4.13
C ALA A 159 -11.08 -22.03 -3.64
N TRP A 160 -11.15 -22.18 -2.31
CA TRP A 160 -11.61 -23.38 -1.64
C TRP A 160 -12.86 -23.03 -0.85
N TYR A 161 -13.89 -23.85 -0.99
CA TYR A 161 -15.19 -23.68 -0.33
C TYR A 161 -15.40 -24.79 0.67
N CYS A 162 -15.99 -24.47 1.81
CA CYS A 162 -16.36 -25.44 2.83
C CYS A 162 -17.56 -26.27 2.40
N ASP A 163 -17.50 -27.57 2.64
CA ASP A 163 -18.57 -28.52 2.31
C ASP A 163 -19.53 -28.81 3.47
N GLY A 164 -19.40 -28.08 4.59
CA GLY A 164 -20.19 -28.28 5.81
C GLY A 164 -19.69 -29.41 6.72
N PHE A 165 -18.71 -30.21 6.30
CA PHE A 165 -18.15 -31.35 7.06
C PHE A 165 -16.72 -31.10 7.56
N GLY A 166 -16.30 -29.82 7.60
CA GLY A 166 -14.94 -29.45 7.98
C GLY A 166 -13.90 -29.82 6.91
N THR A 167 -14.33 -30.11 5.67
CA THR A 167 -13.43 -30.22 4.53
C THR A 167 -13.70 -29.09 3.55
N SER A 168 -12.74 -28.86 2.67
CA SER A 168 -12.85 -27.81 1.66
C SER A 168 -12.53 -28.35 0.28
N GLN A 169 -13.38 -27.98 -0.68
CA GLN A 169 -13.27 -28.36 -2.07
C GLN A 169 -12.83 -27.17 -2.90
N GLY A 170 -11.86 -27.40 -3.77
CA GLY A 170 -11.17 -26.33 -4.49
C GLY A 170 -11.73 -26.15 -5.90
N SER A 171 -12.09 -24.92 -6.24
CA SER A 171 -12.56 -24.57 -7.58
C SER A 171 -11.51 -24.80 -8.68
N ALA A 172 -11.95 -24.76 -9.93
CA ALA A 172 -11.05 -24.60 -11.06
C ALA A 172 -10.22 -23.30 -10.93
N TRP A 173 -9.06 -23.26 -11.58
CA TRP A 173 -8.37 -21.98 -11.76
C TRP A 173 -9.20 -21.09 -12.69
N THR A 174 -9.20 -19.79 -12.43
CA THR A 174 -9.76 -18.80 -13.35
C THR A 174 -9.07 -18.88 -14.72
N ALA A 175 -9.66 -18.24 -15.73
CA ALA A 175 -8.92 -17.92 -16.94
C ALA A 175 -7.64 -17.14 -16.61
N MET A 176 -6.68 -17.18 -17.54
CA MET A 176 -5.44 -16.43 -17.42
C MET A 176 -5.70 -14.93 -17.63
N HIS A 177 -5.32 -14.13 -16.63
CA HIS A 177 -5.35 -12.68 -16.69
C HIS A 177 -3.94 -12.10 -16.78
N THR A 178 -3.82 -10.86 -17.23
CA THR A 178 -2.54 -10.16 -17.33
C THR A 178 -2.60 -8.74 -16.80
N PHE A 179 -1.48 -8.27 -16.24
CA PHE A 179 -1.22 -6.85 -16.02
C PHE A 179 0.26 -6.57 -16.31
N THR A 180 0.59 -5.32 -16.66
CA THR A 180 1.97 -4.91 -16.93
C THR A 180 2.39 -3.90 -15.88
N THR A 181 3.48 -4.17 -15.17
CA THR A 181 4.06 -3.19 -14.24
C THR A 181 4.57 -1.98 -14.99
N GLU A 182 4.45 -0.82 -14.34
CA GLU A 182 5.01 0.43 -14.86
C GLU A 182 6.53 0.36 -15.00
N ASP A 183 7.07 1.30 -15.76
CA ASP A 183 8.52 1.46 -15.89
C ASP A 183 9.16 1.84 -14.55
N ASP A 184 10.44 1.49 -14.43
CA ASP A 184 11.21 1.91 -13.27
C ASP A 184 11.29 3.44 -13.22
N CYS A 185 11.19 3.99 -12.01
CA CYS A 185 11.20 5.43 -11.85
C CYS A 185 12.66 5.91 -11.73
N PRO A 186 13.20 6.66 -12.72
CA PRO A 186 14.60 7.06 -12.69
C PRO A 186 14.84 8.07 -11.58
N ASN A 187 16.00 8.01 -10.91
CA ASN A 187 16.40 9.05 -9.98
C ASN A 187 17.06 10.23 -10.72
N VAL A 188 17.26 11.38 -10.07
CA VAL A 188 17.94 12.52 -10.68
C VAL A 188 19.37 12.16 -11.10
N GLY A 189 19.87 12.80 -12.17
CA GLY A 189 21.26 12.71 -12.60
C GLY A 189 22.12 13.84 -12.04
N ASN A 190 23.42 13.59 -11.90
CA ASN A 190 24.44 14.60 -11.55
C ASN A 190 24.07 15.55 -10.39
N LEU A 191 23.45 15.03 -9.32
CA LEU A 191 23.09 15.84 -8.16
C LEU A 191 24.36 16.49 -7.57
N ALA A 192 24.35 17.82 -7.47
CA ALA A 192 25.45 18.62 -6.96
C ALA A 192 24.93 19.72 -6.02
N VAL A 193 25.83 20.22 -5.17
CA VAL A 193 25.53 21.31 -4.23
C VAL A 193 26.62 22.39 -4.31
N SER A 194 26.20 23.65 -4.30
CA SER A 194 27.05 24.83 -4.23
C SER A 194 26.60 25.75 -3.10
N THR A 195 27.47 26.66 -2.65
CA THR A 195 27.27 27.49 -1.45
C THR A 195 27.38 28.98 -1.78
N PRO A 196 26.40 29.56 -2.51
CA PRO A 196 26.48 30.95 -2.96
C PRO A 196 26.39 31.97 -1.82
N SER A 197 25.88 31.58 -0.63
CA SER A 197 25.96 32.36 0.59
C SER A 197 26.50 31.51 1.77
N ASN A 198 26.93 32.12 2.87
CA ASN A 198 27.29 31.40 4.09
C ASN A 198 26.08 30.79 4.82
N THR A 199 24.87 31.15 4.40
CA THR A 199 23.59 30.69 4.95
C THR A 199 22.70 30.06 3.87
N LYS A 200 23.23 29.82 2.66
CA LYS A 200 22.51 29.31 1.50
C LYS A 200 23.29 28.22 0.80
N ALA A 201 22.59 27.14 0.50
CA ALA A 201 23.05 26.10 -0.42
C ALA A 201 22.10 26.03 -1.63
N THR A 202 22.68 25.87 -2.82
CA THR A 202 21.94 25.67 -4.08
C THR A 202 22.23 24.26 -4.58
N PHE A 203 21.18 23.46 -4.69
CA PHE A 203 21.22 22.12 -5.26
C PHE A 203 20.90 22.20 -6.74
N THR A 204 21.67 21.48 -7.55
CA THR A 204 21.46 21.34 -8.99
C THR A 204 21.54 19.88 -9.37
N TRP A 205 20.85 19.49 -10.44
CA TRP A 205 20.85 18.13 -10.97
C TRP A 205 20.43 18.19 -12.45
N ASP A 206 20.30 17.05 -13.11
CA ASP A 206 19.72 16.95 -14.45
C ASP A 206 18.83 15.70 -14.58
N ASP A 207 18.32 15.46 -15.78
CA ASP A 207 17.49 14.33 -16.17
C ASP A 207 18.23 13.30 -17.02
N SER A 208 19.56 13.24 -16.93
CA SER A 208 20.38 12.26 -17.69
C SER A 208 20.00 10.80 -17.43
N ASN A 209 19.37 10.51 -16.29
CA ASN A 209 18.86 9.19 -15.91
C ASN A 209 17.42 8.92 -16.37
N GLY A 210 16.70 9.91 -16.91
CA GLY A 210 15.33 9.78 -17.41
C GLY A 210 14.32 10.74 -16.76
N ALA A 211 13.10 10.72 -17.30
CA ALA A 211 12.01 11.59 -16.88
C ALA A 211 11.30 11.10 -15.61
N TYR A 212 10.81 12.03 -14.81
CA TYR A 212 10.04 11.79 -13.59
C TYR A 212 8.98 12.89 -13.42
N SER A 213 8.10 12.79 -12.42
CA SER A 213 7.09 13.83 -12.15
C SER A 213 7.64 14.95 -11.25
N PHE A 214 8.27 14.58 -10.14
CA PHE A 214 8.94 15.55 -9.26
C PHE A 214 10.07 14.90 -8.46
N THR A 215 11.00 15.72 -7.97
CA THR A 215 12.06 15.31 -7.05
C THR A 215 11.88 15.94 -5.67
N ARG A 216 12.35 15.24 -4.64
CA ARG A 216 12.51 15.79 -3.29
C ARG A 216 13.94 15.62 -2.86
N ILE A 217 14.47 16.68 -2.28
CA ILE A 217 15.81 16.69 -1.69
C ILE A 217 15.63 16.80 -0.18
N LYS A 218 16.32 15.92 0.55
CA LYS A 218 16.40 16.00 2.01
C LYS A 218 17.85 16.20 2.41
N MET A 219 18.06 16.91 3.50
CA MET A 219 19.38 17.13 4.08
C MET A 219 19.32 17.09 5.61
N ARG A 220 20.49 16.99 6.24
CA ARG A 220 20.67 17.09 7.68
C ARG A 220 22.08 17.57 8.00
N ALA A 221 22.30 18.08 9.21
CA ALA A 221 23.64 18.38 9.68
C ALA A 221 24.45 17.08 9.81
N ASP A 222 25.71 17.13 9.39
CA ASP A 222 26.61 15.99 9.39
C ASP A 222 27.41 15.94 10.70
N THR A 223 26.72 15.55 11.77
CA THR A 223 27.30 15.39 13.10
C THR A 223 27.26 13.92 13.54
N THR A 224 28.17 13.54 14.43
CA THR A 224 28.33 12.16 14.95
C THR A 224 27.05 11.61 15.58
N ASN A 225 26.22 12.49 16.18
CA ASN A 225 24.96 12.10 16.82
C ASN A 225 23.74 12.13 15.88
N GLY A 226 23.95 12.32 14.57
CA GLY A 226 22.92 12.19 13.54
C GLY A 226 21.69 13.07 13.76
N THR A 227 21.69 14.28 13.20
CA THR A 227 20.49 15.13 13.23
C THR A 227 19.33 14.54 12.39
N THR A 228 18.12 15.05 12.63
CA THR A 228 16.91 14.68 11.88
C THR A 228 16.99 15.17 10.44
N TRP A 229 16.51 14.37 9.50
CA TRP A 229 16.40 14.76 8.10
C TRP A 229 15.28 15.80 7.93
N PHE A 230 15.55 16.85 7.16
CA PHE A 230 14.57 17.85 6.76
C PHE A 230 14.60 18.08 5.25
N ASN A 231 13.48 18.53 4.69
CA ASN A 231 13.36 18.79 3.27
C ASN A 231 14.05 20.10 2.87
N VAL A 232 14.70 20.09 1.71
CA VAL A 232 15.18 21.27 1.00
C VAL A 232 13.98 21.89 0.28
N GLY A 233 13.20 22.68 1.02
CA GLY A 233 11.96 23.28 0.54
C GLY A 233 10.70 22.49 0.96
N GLY A 234 9.58 22.75 0.25
CA GLY A 234 8.25 22.22 0.55
C GLY A 234 7.91 20.91 -0.18
N SER A 235 6.84 20.93 -1.00
CA SER A 235 6.19 19.74 -1.59
C SER A 235 7.07 18.88 -2.53
N GLY A 236 8.11 19.47 -3.10
CA GLY A 236 9.00 18.87 -4.11
C GLY A 236 9.36 19.91 -5.17
N VAL A 237 10.17 19.50 -6.14
CA VAL A 237 10.52 20.29 -7.33
C VAL A 237 10.00 19.55 -8.54
N ALA A 238 9.10 20.17 -9.30
CA ALA A 238 8.51 19.58 -10.49
C ALA A 238 9.56 19.34 -11.57
N TYR A 239 9.36 18.32 -12.39
CA TYR A 239 10.21 18.05 -13.54
C TYR A 239 10.26 19.24 -14.50
N GLY A 240 11.41 19.42 -15.16
CA GLY A 240 11.76 20.62 -15.93
C GLY A 240 12.41 21.73 -15.11
N ILE A 241 12.36 21.66 -13.78
CA ILE A 241 13.12 22.54 -12.88
C ILE A 241 14.24 21.72 -12.24
N PHE A 242 15.48 22.15 -12.47
CA PHE A 242 16.68 21.40 -12.13
C PHE A 242 17.55 22.08 -11.07
N THR A 243 16.95 22.98 -10.28
CA THR A 243 17.63 23.71 -9.24
C THR A 243 16.72 23.93 -8.02
N LYS A 244 17.32 23.95 -6.83
CA LYS A 244 16.62 24.29 -5.59
C LYS A 244 17.54 24.91 -4.56
N ASP A 245 17.09 26.03 -4.02
CA ASP A 245 17.78 26.70 -2.92
C ASP A 245 17.28 26.26 -1.55
N LYS A 246 18.21 26.17 -0.60
CA LYS A 246 17.94 26.14 0.84
C LYS A 246 18.63 27.31 1.53
N ASN A 247 17.83 28.19 2.12
CA ASN A 247 18.27 29.31 2.95
C ASN A 247 18.28 28.93 4.44
N ASN A 248 18.79 29.86 5.27
CA ASN A 248 18.85 29.77 6.73
C ASN A 248 19.69 28.60 7.23
N LEU A 249 20.80 28.32 6.54
CA LEU A 249 21.81 27.37 6.98
C LEU A 249 22.80 28.04 7.93
N THR A 250 23.46 27.25 8.78
CA THR A 250 24.41 27.74 9.78
C THR A 250 25.81 27.85 9.14
N PRO A 251 26.46 29.04 9.18
CA PRO A 251 27.83 29.20 8.71
C PRO A 251 28.79 28.25 9.45
N GLY A 252 29.74 27.65 8.72
CA GLY A 252 30.71 26.69 9.27
C GLY A 252 30.17 25.29 9.55
N MET A 253 28.85 25.06 9.45
CA MET A 253 28.26 23.75 9.69
C MET A 253 28.41 22.83 8.48
N SER A 254 28.76 21.57 8.73
CA SER A 254 28.77 20.50 7.73
C SER A 254 27.39 19.87 7.60
N TYR A 255 26.99 19.58 6.37
CA TYR A 255 25.72 18.98 6.02
C TYR A 255 25.91 17.82 5.05
N ARG A 256 24.90 16.95 5.03
CA ARG A 256 24.76 15.92 4.01
C ARG A 256 23.35 15.87 3.45
N GLY A 257 23.24 15.52 2.17
CA GLY A 257 22.00 15.63 1.41
C GLY A 257 21.88 14.53 0.35
N GLN A 258 20.65 14.26 -0.06
CA GLN A 258 20.33 13.27 -1.09
C GLN A 258 18.97 13.58 -1.69
N ALA A 259 18.76 13.15 -2.93
CA ALA A 259 17.53 13.34 -3.69
C ALA A 259 16.82 12.00 -3.97
N ARG A 260 15.51 12.09 -4.21
CA ARG A 260 14.70 10.99 -4.71
C ARG A 260 13.59 11.55 -5.58
N THR A 261 13.22 10.81 -6.60
CA THR A 261 12.19 11.15 -7.58
C THR A 261 10.91 10.35 -7.36
N TRP A 262 9.81 10.91 -7.82
CA TRP A 262 8.50 10.28 -7.91
C TRP A 262 8.00 10.39 -9.34
N CYS A 263 7.43 9.30 -9.85
CA CYS A 263 6.87 9.23 -11.20
C CYS A 263 5.35 9.38 -11.17
N ASN A 264 4.70 9.06 -10.05
CA ASN A 264 3.32 9.50 -9.81
C ASN A 264 3.30 11.00 -9.39
N PRO A 265 2.55 11.88 -10.09
CA PRO A 265 2.46 13.31 -9.76
C PRO A 265 1.93 13.60 -8.34
N ASN A 266 1.08 12.72 -7.81
CA ASN A 266 0.51 12.81 -6.46
C ASN A 266 1.43 12.20 -5.39
N GLY A 267 2.60 11.68 -5.79
CA GLY A 267 3.54 10.98 -4.93
C GLY A 267 3.13 9.53 -4.67
N GLY A 268 3.52 9.00 -3.52
CA GLY A 268 3.22 7.61 -3.15
C GLY A 268 4.37 6.65 -3.45
N ALA A 269 4.05 5.48 -4.02
CA ALA A 269 4.99 4.36 -4.13
C ALA A 269 5.69 4.22 -5.48
N TRP A 270 5.17 4.85 -6.54
CA TRP A 270 5.88 4.93 -7.80
C TRP A 270 6.95 6.02 -7.71
N LYS A 271 8.14 5.60 -7.30
CA LYS A 271 9.28 6.43 -6.94
C LYS A 271 10.56 5.66 -7.19
N SER A 272 11.67 6.37 -7.37
CA SER A 272 12.96 5.72 -7.60
C SER A 272 13.29 4.71 -6.50
N PRO A 273 13.95 3.59 -6.83
CA PRO A 273 14.15 2.48 -5.91
C PRO A 273 14.97 2.90 -4.68
N ALA A 274 16.00 3.72 -4.89
CA ALA A 274 16.86 4.26 -3.85
C ALA A 274 16.89 5.79 -3.90
N TRP A 275 17.34 6.39 -2.80
CA TRP A 275 17.81 7.76 -2.81
C TRP A 275 19.17 7.84 -3.54
N THR A 276 19.54 9.02 -4.02
CA THR A 276 20.88 9.24 -4.59
C THR A 276 21.97 8.98 -3.55
N SER A 277 23.21 8.84 -4.01
CA SER A 277 24.37 8.92 -3.13
C SER A 277 24.34 10.19 -2.28
N LEU A 278 24.93 10.11 -1.09
CA LEU A 278 25.05 11.25 -0.20
C LEU A 278 26.01 12.27 -0.79
N LEU A 279 25.55 13.51 -0.87
CA LEU A 279 26.41 14.68 -0.99
C LEU A 279 26.83 15.16 0.39
N PHE A 280 28.05 15.67 0.50
CA PHE A 280 28.62 16.25 1.71
C PHE A 280 29.18 17.63 1.38
N TRP A 281 28.91 18.61 2.24
CA TRP A 281 29.49 19.94 2.09
C TRP A 281 29.55 20.65 3.44
N THR A 282 30.40 21.67 3.54
CA THR A 282 30.49 22.56 4.69
C THR A 282 30.10 23.97 4.27
N GLN A 283 29.22 24.62 5.02
CA GLN A 283 28.89 26.02 4.75
C GLN A 283 30.09 26.91 5.05
N PRO A 284 30.43 27.86 4.15
CA PRO A 284 31.54 28.76 4.41
C PRO A 284 31.19 29.65 5.62
N THR A 285 32.19 30.02 6.41
CA THR A 285 32.01 30.95 7.54
C THR A 285 31.87 32.40 7.07
N SER A 286 32.53 32.72 5.97
CA SER A 286 32.46 34.01 5.27
C SER A 286 32.58 33.77 3.76
N ILE A 287 32.00 34.66 2.96
CA ILE A 287 32.22 34.66 1.52
C ILE A 287 33.09 35.85 1.19
N ARG A 288 34.25 35.56 0.64
CA ARG A 288 35.05 36.58 -0.02
C ARG A 288 34.42 36.82 -1.37
N ILE A 289 33.77 37.96 -1.53
CA ILE A 289 33.46 38.49 -2.86
C ILE A 289 34.80 38.96 -3.41
N SER A 290 35.54 38.06 -4.08
CA SER A 290 36.62 38.51 -4.95
C SER A 290 35.96 39.16 -6.15
N ASN A 291 35.93 40.48 -6.16
CA ASN A 291 35.52 41.24 -7.32
C ASN A 291 36.56 40.93 -8.42
N THR A 292 36.21 40.04 -9.35
CA THR A 292 37.11 39.55 -10.39
C THR A 292 37.47 40.62 -11.41
N ASP A 293 36.81 41.79 -11.32
CA ASP A 293 37.09 43.00 -12.09
C ASP A 293 38.14 43.92 -11.44
N MET A 294 38.61 43.65 -10.22
CA MET A 294 39.74 44.40 -9.63
C MET A 294 41.07 43.76 -10.04
N LYS A 295 41.32 43.71 -11.36
CA LYS A 295 42.66 43.43 -11.87
C LYS A 295 43.55 44.65 -11.60
N GLU A 296 44.57 44.42 -10.77
CA GLU A 296 45.58 45.36 -10.31
C GLU A 296 45.05 46.51 -9.42
N ARG A 297 45.58 46.61 -8.19
CA ARG A 297 45.38 47.78 -7.33
C ARG A 297 45.84 49.02 -8.12
N GLN A 298 44.92 49.93 -8.44
CA GLN A 298 45.25 51.18 -9.12
C GLN A 298 45.43 52.27 -8.08
N LEU A 299 46.49 53.06 -8.22
CA LEU A 299 46.70 54.23 -7.37
C LEU A 299 45.61 55.27 -7.66
N VAL A 300 44.80 55.60 -6.65
CA VAL A 300 43.70 56.57 -6.76
C VAL A 300 44.15 57.96 -6.34
N LYS A 301 44.88 58.05 -5.22
CA LYS A 301 45.29 59.34 -4.67
C LYS A 301 46.54 59.22 -3.82
N ILE A 302 47.39 60.23 -3.88
CA ILE A 302 48.52 60.43 -2.96
C ILE A 302 48.18 61.62 -2.07
N ALA A 303 48.20 61.44 -0.74
CA ALA A 303 47.80 62.48 0.20
C ALA A 303 48.76 62.62 1.40
N ASP A 304 48.82 63.83 1.97
CA ASP A 304 49.50 64.09 3.24
C ASP A 304 48.66 63.68 4.47
N LEU A 305 49.21 63.86 5.67
CA LEU A 305 48.51 63.65 6.95
C LEU A 305 47.23 64.48 7.12
N LEU A 306 47.05 65.54 6.33
CA LEU A 306 45.88 66.42 6.34
C LEU A 306 44.89 66.09 5.21
N GLY A 307 45.14 65.03 4.44
CA GLY A 307 44.27 64.57 3.34
C GLY A 307 44.37 65.41 2.05
N ARG A 308 45.33 66.33 1.99
CA ARG A 308 45.59 67.16 0.80
C ARG A 308 46.38 66.36 -0.22
N GLU A 309 46.07 66.57 -1.49
CA GLU A 309 46.76 65.88 -2.58
C GLU A 309 48.19 66.39 -2.73
N VAL A 310 49.16 65.48 -2.82
CA VAL A 310 50.59 65.81 -2.86
C VAL A 310 51.31 65.13 -4.00
N ASN A 311 52.26 65.83 -4.60
CA ASN A 311 53.19 65.25 -5.58
C ASN A 311 54.41 64.70 -4.81
N PRO A 312 54.65 63.38 -4.78
CA PRO A 312 55.72 62.74 -4.00
C PRO A 312 57.13 63.21 -4.40
N GLU A 313 57.35 63.66 -5.63
CA GLU A 313 58.67 64.15 -6.10
C GLU A 313 59.02 65.57 -5.62
N LYS A 314 58.05 66.28 -5.03
CA LYS A 314 58.20 67.68 -4.59
C LYS A 314 58.04 67.86 -3.08
N VAL A 315 57.96 66.77 -2.33
CA VAL A 315 57.75 66.81 -0.88
C VAL A 315 59.09 66.97 -0.16
N ILE A 316 59.09 67.77 0.90
CA ILE A 316 60.26 67.99 1.76
C ILE A 316 60.50 66.75 2.63
N ASP A 317 61.76 66.47 2.95
CA ASP A 317 62.17 65.33 3.77
C ASP A 317 61.39 65.21 5.08
N ASN A 318 61.23 63.96 5.53
CA ASN A 318 60.53 63.59 6.78
C ASN A 318 59.00 63.78 6.73
N THR A 319 58.40 63.84 5.54
CA THR A 319 56.95 63.89 5.36
C THR A 319 56.35 62.50 5.23
N THR A 320 55.26 62.24 5.97
CA THR A 320 54.45 61.01 5.80
C THR A 320 53.45 61.20 4.67
N ILE A 321 53.44 60.26 3.73
CA ILE A 321 52.56 60.25 2.58
C ILE A 321 51.74 58.95 2.57
N PHE A 322 50.46 59.07 2.21
CA PHE A 322 49.54 57.96 2.03
C PHE A 322 49.22 57.75 0.56
N TYR A 323 49.45 56.54 0.07
CA TYR A 323 49.03 56.07 -1.24
C TYR A 323 47.71 55.31 -1.05
N ILE A 324 46.62 55.85 -1.61
CA ILE A 324 45.27 55.29 -1.52
C ILE A 324 44.99 54.56 -2.83
N TYR A 325 44.62 53.29 -2.75
CA TYR A 325 44.34 52.45 -3.91
C TYR A 325 42.85 52.24 -4.14
N SER A 326 42.48 51.81 -5.34
CA SER A 326 41.10 51.60 -5.78
C SER A 326 40.36 50.51 -5.00
N ASP A 327 41.09 49.59 -4.37
CA ASP A 327 40.57 48.53 -3.49
C ASP A 327 40.33 49.00 -2.04
N GLY A 328 40.56 50.29 -1.76
CA GLY A 328 40.43 50.87 -0.42
C GLY A 328 41.63 50.58 0.50
N SER A 329 42.66 49.89 0.02
CA SER A 329 43.91 49.76 0.76
C SER A 329 44.67 51.09 0.80
N VAL A 330 45.43 51.29 1.87
CA VAL A 330 46.26 52.49 2.07
C VAL A 330 47.67 52.05 2.44
N GLU A 331 48.65 52.54 1.68
CA GLU A 331 50.08 52.33 1.96
C GLU A 331 50.68 53.64 2.49
N LYS A 332 51.34 53.55 3.64
CA LYS A 332 52.06 54.67 4.25
C LYS A 332 53.53 54.58 3.86
N GLN A 333 54.07 55.63 3.26
CA GLN A 333 55.51 55.79 3.08
C GLN A 333 56.02 57.02 3.81
N ILE A 334 57.24 56.92 4.32
CA ILE A 334 57.98 58.02 4.92
C ILE A 334 59.17 58.25 4.00
N ILE A 335 59.27 59.44 3.42
CA ILE A 335 60.44 59.84 2.63
C ILE A 335 61.53 60.22 3.63
N LEU A 336 62.58 59.41 3.67
CA LEU A 336 63.82 59.61 4.42
C LEU A 336 64.95 59.66 3.38
N GLU A 337 65.92 60.57 3.53
CA GLU A 337 67.14 60.59 2.70
C GLU A 337 67.87 59.24 2.69
#